data_AF-A0A2D5ELD1-F1
#
_entry.id   AF-A0A2D5ELD1-F1
#
_cell.length_a   1.000
_cell.length_b   1.000
_cell.length_c   1.000
_cell.angle_alpha   90.00
_cell.angle_beta   90.00
_cell.angle_gamma   90.00
#
_symmetry.space_group_name_H-M   'P 1'
#
loop_
_entity.id
_entity.type
_entity.pdbx_description
1 polymer ?
#
loop_
_entity_poly.entity_id
_entity_poly.type
_entity_poly.pdbx_seq_one_letter_code
_entity_poly.pdbx_strand_id
1 'polypeptide(L)'
;MGLRLVVRSSWTRRSDATEGRYEFDQARVVIGRRRGADVQLPHPAVSGTHATVRAEGAGYALVDEDSTNGTRVNGSRIAPGRAKPLRAGDVLEIGGFVLRVEIGVIAGPTSAEKTAALARRLVRDALDPSAGELEAPRL
;
A
#
# COMPACT_ATOMS: atom_id res chain seq x y z
N MET A 1 5.06 18.11 6.24
CA MET A 1 4.35 16.97 6.86
C MET A 1 4.31 15.85 5.86
N GLY A 2 4.46 14.61 6.31
CA GLY A 2 4.35 13.47 5.43
C GLY A 2 3.51 12.35 6.00
N LEU A 3 3.17 11.44 5.10
CA LEU A 3 2.35 10.28 5.36
C LEU A 3 3.24 9.04 5.34
N ARG A 4 3.30 8.32 6.46
CA ARG A 4 3.85 6.97 6.50
C ARG A 4 2.70 5.98 6.61
N LEU A 5 2.70 4.99 5.74
CA LEU A 5 1.74 3.89 5.75
C LEU A 5 2.49 2.60 6.08
N VAL A 6 2.06 1.95 7.15
CA VAL A 6 2.56 0.62 7.54
C VAL A 6 1.53 -0.40 7.11
N VAL A 7 1.84 -1.18 6.09
CA VAL A 7 0.98 -2.21 5.52
C VAL A 7 1.31 -3.54 6.16
N ARG A 8 0.28 -4.18 6.73
CA ARG A 8 0.33 -5.56 7.20
C ARG A 8 -0.67 -6.38 6.41
N SER A 9 -0.17 -7.36 5.65
CA SER A 9 -1.02 -8.34 5.00
C SER A 9 -1.53 -9.33 6.04
N SER A 10 -2.85 -9.35 6.27
CA SER A 10 -3.49 -10.44 7.03
C SER A 10 -3.85 -11.64 6.15
N TRP A 11 -3.68 -11.53 4.83
CA TRP A 11 -3.88 -12.62 3.90
C TRP A 11 -2.65 -13.53 3.85
N THR A 12 -2.41 -14.28 4.93
CA THR A 12 -1.62 -15.50 4.81
C THR A 12 -2.09 -16.54 5.83
N ARG A 13 -2.62 -17.65 5.32
CA ARG A 13 -2.74 -18.91 6.09
C ARG A 13 -1.39 -19.66 6.15
N ARG A 14 -0.28 -19.03 5.72
CA ARG A 14 1.08 -19.60 5.76
C ARG A 14 2.11 -18.53 6.14
N SER A 15 2.42 -18.44 7.43
CA SER A 15 3.74 -18.14 8.03
C SER A 15 4.64 -17.00 7.52
N ASP A 16 4.24 -16.13 6.58
CA ASP A 16 5.02 -14.97 6.15
C ASP A 16 4.11 -13.74 5.99
N ALA A 17 3.84 -13.07 7.11
CA ALA A 17 3.18 -11.78 7.09
C ALA A 17 4.25 -10.72 6.80
N THR A 18 4.49 -10.42 5.53
CA THR A 18 5.43 -9.38 5.14
C THR A 18 4.88 -7.99 5.53
N GLU A 19 5.46 -7.37 6.55
CA GLU A 19 5.19 -5.97 6.89
C GLU A 19 5.90 -5.06 5.86
N GLY A 20 5.13 -4.26 5.13
CA GLY A 20 5.65 -3.26 4.19
C GLY A 20 5.50 -1.87 4.77
N ARG A 21 6.58 -1.07 4.78
CA ARG A 21 6.51 0.34 5.21
C ARG A 21 6.71 1.24 4.01
N TYR A 22 5.80 2.20 3.83
CA TYR A 22 5.80 3.14 2.72
C TYR A 22 5.76 4.56 3.27
N GLU A 23 6.60 5.44 2.73
CA GLU A 23 6.68 6.84 3.14
C GLU A 23 6.47 7.75 1.93
N PHE A 24 5.56 8.70 2.10
CA PHE A 24 5.13 9.61 1.06
C PHE A 24 5.16 11.05 1.56
N ASP A 25 5.82 11.89 0.78
CA ASP A 25 5.85 13.36 0.88
C ASP A 25 4.95 14.04 -0.16
N GLN A 26 4.35 13.26 -1.06
CA GLN A 26 3.46 13.73 -2.12
C GLN A 26 2.04 14.04 -1.61
N ALA A 27 1.36 14.96 -2.31
CA ALA A 27 -0.01 15.38 -2.00
C ALA A 27 -1.08 14.34 -2.36
N ARG A 28 -0.73 13.32 -3.15
CA ARG A 28 -1.65 12.26 -3.58
C ARG A 28 -0.93 10.93 -3.56
N VAL A 29 -1.51 9.94 -2.90
CA VAL A 29 -1.00 8.57 -2.81
C VAL A 29 -2.12 7.62 -3.24
N VAL A 30 -1.89 6.82 -4.25
CA VAL A 30 -2.84 5.85 -4.79
C VAL A 30 -2.58 4.47 -4.19
N ILE A 31 -3.63 3.86 -3.65
CA ILE A 31 -3.64 2.50 -3.13
C ILE A 31 -4.46 1.64 -4.09
N GLY A 32 -3.89 0.54 -4.58
CA GLY A 32 -4.59 -0.31 -5.53
C GLY A 32 -3.82 -1.53 -5.97
N ARG A 33 -4.46 -2.35 -6.80
CA ARG A 33 -3.89 -3.61 -7.32
C ARG A 33 -2.92 -3.39 -8.49
N ARG A 34 -3.14 -2.34 -9.29
CA ARG A 34 -2.33 -2.07 -10.50
C ARG A 34 -0.90 -1.72 -10.13
N ARG A 35 0.04 -2.08 -11.01
CA ARG A 35 1.48 -1.75 -10.86
C ARG A 35 1.78 -0.24 -10.82
N GLY A 36 0.86 0.61 -11.27
CA GLY A 36 0.98 2.06 -11.21
C GLY A 36 0.46 2.70 -9.92
N ALA A 37 0.06 1.92 -8.91
CA ALA A 37 -0.32 2.45 -7.60
C ALA A 37 0.93 2.68 -6.73
N ASP A 38 0.95 3.77 -5.96
CA ASP A 38 2.02 4.09 -5.00
C ASP A 38 2.14 3.01 -3.91
N VAL A 39 1.00 2.55 -3.42
CA VAL A 39 0.90 1.37 -2.54
C VAL A 39 0.24 0.26 -3.34
N GLN A 40 1.07 -0.59 -3.94
CA GLN A 40 0.59 -1.74 -4.69
C GLN A 40 0.20 -2.87 -3.74
N LEU A 41 -1.08 -3.26 -3.78
CA LEU A 41 -1.63 -4.41 -3.08
C LEU A 41 -2.08 -5.45 -4.12
N PRO A 42 -1.21 -6.38 -4.56
CA PRO A 42 -1.44 -7.26 -5.70
C PRO A 42 -2.40 -8.43 -5.35
N HIS A 43 -3.64 -8.11 -4.98
CA HIS A 43 -4.63 -9.10 -4.55
C HIS A 43 -5.96 -8.89 -5.30
N PRO A 44 -6.67 -9.96 -5.69
CA PRO A 44 -7.93 -9.86 -6.44
C PRO A 44 -9.05 -9.14 -5.69
N ALA A 45 -9.02 -9.14 -4.35
CA ALA A 45 -9.97 -8.38 -3.54
C ALA A 45 -9.70 -6.87 -3.50
N VAL A 46 -8.62 -6.39 -4.13
CA VAL A 46 -8.28 -4.97 -4.24
C VAL A 46 -8.55 -4.51 -5.67
N SER A 47 -9.20 -3.36 -5.80
CA SER A 47 -9.54 -2.76 -7.09
C SER A 47 -8.30 -2.17 -7.76
N GLY A 48 -8.34 -1.97 -9.09
CA GLY A 48 -7.18 -1.46 -9.84
C GLY A 48 -6.64 -0.14 -9.27
N THR A 49 -7.56 0.79 -9.05
CA THR A 49 -7.43 1.97 -8.19
C THR A 49 -8.50 1.78 -7.11
N HIS A 50 -8.13 1.55 -5.86
CA HIS A 50 -9.09 1.19 -4.81
C HIS A 50 -9.38 2.38 -3.90
N ALA A 51 -8.34 3.05 -3.44
CA ALA A 51 -8.47 4.25 -2.65
C ALA A 51 -7.33 5.23 -2.96
N THR A 52 -7.60 6.51 -2.77
CA THR A 52 -6.60 7.57 -2.87
C THR A 52 -6.52 8.28 -1.53
N VAL A 53 -5.31 8.42 -1.00
CA VAL A 53 -5.04 9.39 0.08
C VAL A 53 -4.64 10.72 -0.55
N ARG A 54 -5.29 11.81 -0.15
CA ARG A 54 -5.04 13.16 -0.65
C ARG A 54 -4.69 14.07 0.52
N ALA A 55 -3.74 14.96 0.33
CA ALA A 55 -3.47 16.04 1.27
C ALA A 55 -4.62 17.06 1.19
N GLU A 56 -5.26 17.35 2.31
CA GLU A 56 -6.32 18.35 2.44
C GLU A 56 -5.97 19.31 3.58
N GLY A 57 -5.62 20.55 3.23
CA GLY A 57 -5.16 21.55 4.19
C GLY A 57 -3.92 21.09 4.96
N ALA A 58 -4.03 20.99 6.29
CA ALA A 58 -2.96 20.55 7.17
C ALA A 58 -2.96 19.02 7.42
N GLY A 59 -3.87 18.27 6.79
CA GLY A 59 -4.06 16.84 7.04
C GLY A 59 -4.11 16.01 5.77
N TYR A 60 -4.51 14.75 5.94
CA TYR A 60 -4.76 13.81 4.85
C TYR A 60 -6.19 13.30 4.92
N ALA A 61 -6.79 13.04 3.77
CA ALA A 61 -8.09 12.41 3.64
C ALA A 61 -8.00 11.19 2.73
N LEU A 62 -8.74 10.14 3.07
CA LEU A 62 -8.91 8.95 2.27
C LEU A 62 -10.19 9.06 1.44
N VAL A 63 -10.09 8.75 0.16
CA VAL A 63 -11.22 8.66 -0.77
C VAL A 63 -11.23 7.24 -1.32
N ASP A 64 -12.35 6.53 -1.15
CA ASP A 64 -12.58 5.26 -1.83
C ASP A 64 -12.98 5.54 -3.29
N GLU A 65 -12.23 5.00 -4.24
CA GLU A 65 -12.38 5.28 -5.68
C GLU A 65 -13.35 4.27 -6.33
N ASP A 66 -14.54 4.15 -5.74
CA ASP A 66 -15.59 3.20 -6.11
C ASP A 66 -15.12 1.75 -6.11
N SER A 67 -14.57 1.33 -4.97
CA SER A 67 -13.97 0.01 -4.89
C SER A 67 -15.00 -1.11 -4.71
N THR A 68 -14.73 -2.26 -5.32
CA THR A 68 -15.66 -3.40 -5.35
C THR A 68 -15.99 -3.94 -3.96
N ASN A 69 -14.97 -4.06 -3.08
CA ASN A 69 -15.14 -4.57 -1.72
C ASN A 69 -15.31 -3.46 -0.67
N GLY A 70 -15.17 -2.20 -1.08
CA GLY A 70 -15.16 -1.04 -0.21
C GLY A 70 -13.91 -0.93 0.66
N THR A 71 -13.67 0.30 1.13
CA THR A 71 -12.65 0.63 2.11
C THR A 71 -13.27 0.80 3.51
N ARG A 72 -12.58 0.35 4.56
CA ARG A 72 -12.97 0.63 5.96
C ARG A 72 -11.88 1.41 6.68
N VAL A 73 -12.30 2.27 7.60
CA VAL A 73 -11.44 3.03 8.51
C VAL A 73 -11.87 2.73 9.93
N ASN A 74 -10.96 2.18 10.75
CA ASN A 74 -11.23 1.74 12.13
C ASN A 74 -12.47 0.83 12.22
N GLY A 75 -12.56 -0.17 11.34
CA GLY A 75 -13.69 -1.11 11.25
C GLY A 75 -14.96 -0.55 10.60
N SER A 76 -15.06 0.75 10.37
CA SER A 76 -16.24 1.39 9.76
C SER A 76 -16.07 1.59 8.26
N ARG A 77 -17.00 1.07 7.44
CA ARG A 77 -16.98 1.27 5.98
C ARG A 77 -17.20 2.74 5.64
N ILE A 78 -16.37 3.30 4.76
CA ILE A 78 -16.53 4.67 4.27
C ILE A 78 -17.39 4.70 3.00
N ALA A 79 -18.03 5.84 2.73
CA ALA A 79 -18.80 6.03 1.52
C ALA A 79 -17.85 6.23 0.32
N PRO A 80 -18.06 5.51 -0.81
CA PRO A 80 -17.34 5.74 -2.05
C PRO A 80 -17.39 7.21 -2.50
N GLY A 81 -16.28 7.72 -3.03
CA GLY A 81 -16.16 9.08 -3.55
C GLY A 81 -16.14 10.20 -2.49
N ARG A 82 -16.38 9.88 -1.20
CA ARG A 82 -16.39 10.87 -0.12
C ARG A 82 -15.05 10.91 0.61
N ALA A 83 -14.48 12.10 0.75
CA ALA A 83 -13.29 12.32 1.56
C ALA A 83 -13.57 12.02 3.03
N LYS A 84 -12.80 11.07 3.59
CA LYS A 84 -12.76 10.75 5.01
C LYS A 84 -11.45 11.27 5.60
N PRO A 85 -11.47 12.27 6.49
CA PRO A 85 -10.27 12.74 7.16
C PRO A 85 -9.56 11.60 7.91
N LEU A 86 -8.24 11.49 7.70
CA LEU A 86 -7.37 10.53 8.36
C LEU A 86 -6.65 11.19 9.55
N ARG A 87 -6.42 10.39 10.58
CA ARG A 87 -5.62 10.74 11.76
C ARG A 87 -4.47 9.76 11.92
N ALA A 88 -3.40 10.22 12.57
CA ALA A 88 -2.33 9.33 12.98
C ALA A 88 -2.90 8.22 13.89
N GLY A 89 -2.53 6.98 13.62
CA GLY A 89 -3.02 5.80 14.31
C GLY A 89 -4.25 5.14 13.66
N ASP A 90 -4.88 5.76 12.66
CA ASP A 90 -6.02 5.15 11.97
C ASP A 90 -5.63 3.84 11.28
N VAL A 91 -6.55 2.90 11.26
CA VAL A 91 -6.39 1.59 10.63
C VAL A 91 -7.31 1.50 9.42
N LEU A 92 -6.73 1.31 8.24
CA LEU A 92 -7.45 1.12 6.98
C LEU A 92 -7.53 -0.36 6.67
N GLU A 93 -8.71 -0.84 6.29
CA GLU A 93 -8.88 -2.19 5.78
C GLU A 93 -9.29 -2.14 4.31
N ILE A 94 -8.47 -2.74 3.46
CA ILE A 94 -8.61 -2.75 2.00
C ILE A 94 -8.40 -4.17 1.50
N GLY A 95 -9.45 -4.82 1.00
CA GLY A 95 -9.36 -6.14 0.36
C GLY A 95 -8.64 -7.21 1.20
N GLY A 96 -8.75 -7.17 2.53
CA GLY A 96 -8.09 -8.09 3.46
C GLY A 96 -6.68 -7.69 3.89
N PHE A 97 -6.20 -6.50 3.51
CA PHE A 97 -4.98 -5.87 4.03
C PHE A 97 -5.34 -4.88 5.12
N VAL A 98 -4.48 -4.80 6.14
CA VAL A 98 -4.60 -3.85 7.24
C VAL A 98 -3.46 -2.84 7.11
N LEU A 99 -3.79 -1.57 6.88
CA LEU A 99 -2.81 -0.50 6.75
C LEU A 99 -2.94 0.44 7.95
N ARG A 100 -1.88 0.61 8.71
CA ARG A 100 -1.84 1.60 9.79
C ARG A 100 -1.28 2.91 9.27
N VAL A 101 -1.99 3.99 9.55
CA VAL A 101 -1.63 5.34 9.15
C VAL A 101 -0.78 5.97 10.24
N GLU A 102 0.39 6.47 9.86
CA GLU A 102 1.23 7.31 10.71
C GLU A 102 1.39 8.67 10.03
N ILE A 103 0.96 9.74 10.70
CA ILE A 103 1.11 11.11 10.22
C ILE A 103 2.15 11.79 11.10
N GLY A 104 3.20 12.33 10.48
CA GLY A 104 4.27 12.97 11.21
C GLY A 104 5.00 14.01 10.36
N VAL A 105 5.93 14.70 11.00
CA VAL A 105 6.94 15.46 10.27
C VAL A 105 7.96 14.44 9.80
N ILE A 106 8.02 14.16 8.49
CA ILE A 106 9.21 13.52 7.95
C ILE A 106 10.31 14.58 8.07
N ALA A 107 11.15 14.45 9.11
CA ALA A 107 12.50 14.96 9.04
C ALA A 107 13.17 14.10 7.97
N GLY A 108 13.10 14.58 6.73
CA GLY A 108 13.28 13.71 5.56
C GLY A 108 14.62 13.01 5.59
N PRO A 109 14.72 11.75 5.16
CA PRO A 109 15.96 11.33 4.57
C PRO A 109 16.07 12.03 3.21
N THR A 110 17.23 12.64 2.96
CA THR A 110 17.59 13.12 1.62
C THR A 110 17.28 12.04 0.59
N SER A 111 16.87 12.45 -0.62
CA SER A 111 16.60 11.66 -1.83
C SER A 111 17.41 10.35 -2.00
N ALA A 112 18.63 10.29 -1.45
CA ALA A 112 19.48 9.11 -1.34
C ALA A 112 18.82 7.83 -0.76
N GLU A 113 17.92 7.91 0.24
CA GLU A 113 17.35 6.68 0.84
C GLU A 113 16.27 6.02 -0.04
N LYS A 114 15.51 6.80 -0.81
CA LYS A 114 14.50 6.27 -1.75
C LYS A 114 15.16 5.41 -2.84
N THR A 115 16.35 5.80 -3.32
CA THR A 115 17.14 5.02 -4.29
C THR A 115 17.73 3.76 -3.67
N ALA A 116 18.23 3.83 -2.43
CA ALA A 116 18.80 2.67 -1.75
C ALA A 116 17.74 1.61 -1.42
N ALA A 117 16.54 2.02 -1.01
CA ALA A 117 15.44 1.10 -0.75
C ALA A 117 14.94 0.41 -2.03
N LEU A 118 14.86 1.14 -3.15
CA LEU A 118 14.52 0.57 -4.45
C LEU A 118 15.63 -0.38 -4.95
N ALA A 119 16.90 0.00 -4.83
CA ALA A 119 18.03 -0.84 -5.22
C ALA A 119 18.09 -2.16 -4.43
N ARG A 120 17.87 -2.11 -3.11
CA ARG A 120 17.85 -3.32 -2.26
C ARG A 120 16.71 -4.27 -2.62
N ARG A 121 15.57 -3.74 -3.06
CA ARG A 121 14.42 -4.54 -3.51
C ARG A 121 14.70 -5.20 -4.86
N LEU A 122 15.27 -4.46 -5.81
CA LEU A 122 15.66 -5.00 -7.12
C LEU A 122 16.74 -6.09 -7.01
N VAL A 123 17.72 -5.90 -6.13
CA VAL A 123 18.77 -6.91 -5.88
C VAL A 123 18.18 -8.19 -5.28
N ARG A 124 17.18 -8.08 -4.40
CA ARG A 124 16.50 -9.26 -3.84
C ARG A 124 15.73 -10.02 -4.92
N ASP A 125 15.00 -9.31 -5.77
CA ASP A 125 14.23 -9.91 -6.87
C ASP A 125 15.15 -10.58 -7.92
N ALA A 126 16.39 -10.11 -8.08
CA ALA A 126 17.37 -10.69 -9.01
C ALA A 126 18.10 -11.93 -8.45
N LEU A 127 18.05 -12.18 -7.15
CA LEU A 127 18.77 -13.28 -6.49
C LEU A 127 17.91 -14.54 -6.22
N ASP A 128 16.63 -14.54 -6.63
CA ASP A 128 15.78 -15.75 -6.61
C ASP A 128 15.45 -16.23 -8.04
N PRO A 129 16.33 -17.03 -8.68
CA PRO A 129 16.10 -17.55 -10.03
C PRO A 129 15.20 -18.80 -10.09
N SER A 130 14.49 -19.19 -9.02
CA SER A 130 13.90 -20.54 -8.94
C SER A 130 12.47 -20.72 -9.49
N ALA A 131 11.89 -19.75 -10.20
CA ALA A 131 10.54 -19.85 -10.79
C ALA A 131 10.52 -20.00 -12.33
N GLY A 132 11.49 -20.72 -12.90
CA GLY A 132 11.59 -20.87 -14.35
C GLY A 132 12.30 -22.14 -14.80
N GLU A 133 11.71 -23.31 -14.55
CA GLU A 133 12.01 -24.49 -15.36
C GLU A 133 10.71 -25.12 -15.88
N LEU A 134 10.56 -24.98 -17.20
CA LEU A 134 9.57 -25.62 -18.04
C LEU A 134 9.93 -27.11 -18.09
N GLU A 135 9.21 -27.97 -17.36
CA GLU A 135 9.21 -29.39 -17.69
C GLU A 135 8.33 -29.62 -18.93
N ALA A 136 8.99 -29.76 -20.07
CA ALA A 136 8.40 -30.32 -21.28
C ALA A 136 8.09 -31.82 -21.04
N PRO A 137 6.89 -32.32 -21.34
CA PRO A 137 6.67 -33.76 -21.34
C PRO A 137 7.34 -34.35 -22.59
N ARG A 138 8.38 -35.17 -22.38
CA ARG A 138 8.79 -36.15 -23.38
C ARG A 138 7.72 -37.24 -23.41
N LEU A 139 7.22 -37.56 -24.61
CA LEU A 139 7.19 -38.91 -25.19
C LEU A 139 6.90 -38.78 -26.69
#